data_AF-A0A9P5VQ78-F1
#
_entry.id   AF-A0A9P5VQ78-F1
#
_cell.length_a   1.000
_cell.length_b   1.000
_cell.length_c   1.000
_cell.angle_alpha   90.00
_cell.angle_beta   90.00
_cell.angle_gamma   90.00
#
_symmetry.space_group_name_H-M   'P 1'
#
loop_
_entity.id
_entity.type
_entity.pdbx_description
1 polymer ?
#
loop_
_entity_poly.entity_id
_entity_poly.type
_entity_poly.pdbx_seq_one_letter_code
_entity_poly.pdbx_strand_id
1 'polypeptide(L)'
;MAVNSTRSIPRAVSTKRYRPIVSEYELACDQFDFRAPNRTFLVLPNDGCAFITLSVSSIVARTDLSRMYTVQGSKGRVKVVIPALAIPEYHRLLPNMVADITVVSRVDYLDEKCLTPNTNTAMFDANHAGMTSSPKTALTKCLFTSGESVILSTTAIRFIVPSREMFRSVATSIFGMQDELVLGMEDSVNNSTLTTLPANVLEELTVMEVKVIGTEVAALVCVWTRQTLAEVPHITCAYTVTNALIIKSQPMNPDVARRLVNKGLNPSWTNVTITMVLSHLPRVSNDDLFFAVPKILNASAKAADYFASLGNNFVLDWEGSMLYVAFDTIEILKGYEIPRWLFFSMIGVMVVCLFFWIATNLLVDARHRHSLYMTVSRELTAGEDGAKPRLHRFDPKTLKFEVRRRLIVSTSLPQASGDTTVYQDLAPTDSQDPLIAVAV
;
A
#
# COMPACT_ATOMS: atom_id res chain seq x y z
N MET A 1 10.03 -7.66 -2.94
CA MET A 1 11.29 -7.46 -3.68
C MET A 1 11.05 -6.33 -4.67
N ALA A 2 11.72 -5.19 -4.55
CA ALA A 2 11.52 -4.09 -5.49
C ALA A 2 12.45 -4.30 -6.69
N VAL A 3 11.90 -4.52 -7.88
CA VAL A 3 12.65 -4.85 -9.12
C VAL A 3 13.65 -3.74 -9.50
N ASN A 4 13.46 -2.53 -8.99
CA ASN A 4 14.33 -1.36 -9.17
C ASN A 4 15.41 -1.20 -8.10
N SER A 5 15.50 -2.10 -7.12
CA SER A 5 16.48 -2.01 -6.03
C SER A 5 17.87 -2.39 -6.55
N THR A 6 18.84 -1.47 -6.43
CA THR A 6 20.24 -1.74 -6.78
C THR A 6 20.85 -2.87 -5.96
N ARG A 7 20.32 -3.16 -4.77
CA ARG A 7 20.72 -4.33 -3.96
C ARG A 7 20.32 -5.66 -4.59
N SER A 8 19.33 -5.66 -5.46
CA SER A 8 18.77 -6.85 -6.10
C SER A 8 19.25 -7.01 -7.55
N ILE A 9 20.00 -6.05 -8.09
CA ILE A 9 20.53 -6.07 -9.45
C ILE A 9 22.00 -6.52 -9.39
N PRO A 10 22.36 -7.69 -9.97
CA PRO A 10 23.73 -8.15 -10.01
C PRO A 10 24.64 -7.12 -10.68
N ARG A 11 25.77 -6.79 -10.03
CA ARG A 11 26.78 -5.83 -10.53
C ARG A 11 26.21 -4.42 -10.82
N ALA A 12 25.22 -3.98 -10.04
CA ALA A 12 24.72 -2.61 -10.15
C ALA A 12 25.82 -1.58 -9.88
N VAL A 13 25.91 -0.59 -10.75
CA VAL A 13 26.81 0.55 -10.58
C VAL A 13 26.13 1.55 -9.64
N SER A 14 26.83 1.93 -8.57
CA SER A 14 26.28 2.82 -7.52
C SER A 14 25.91 4.22 -8.02
N THR A 15 26.50 4.67 -9.13
CA THR A 15 26.20 5.97 -9.77
C THR A 15 25.04 5.92 -10.75
N LYS A 16 24.42 4.75 -10.97
CA LYS A 16 23.33 4.58 -11.93
C LYS A 16 22.03 4.23 -11.23
N ARG A 17 20.95 4.88 -11.68
CA ARG A 17 19.59 4.50 -11.30
C ARG A 17 19.03 3.61 -12.40
N TYR A 18 18.60 2.42 -12.01
CA TYR A 18 18.04 1.42 -12.91
C TYR A 18 16.52 1.53 -12.90
N ARG A 19 15.90 1.68 -14.06
CA ARG A 19 14.45 1.67 -14.25
C ARG A 19 14.11 0.54 -15.23
N PRO A 20 13.26 -0.44 -14.86
CA PRO A 20 12.84 -1.45 -15.81
C PRO A 20 12.24 -0.79 -17.06
N ILE A 21 12.61 -1.29 -18.23
CA ILE A 21 12.04 -0.81 -19.50
C ILE A 21 10.59 -1.26 -19.56
N VAL A 22 9.70 -0.31 -19.82
CA VAL A 22 8.27 -0.53 -20.05
C VAL A 22 7.93 -0.21 -21.50
N SER A 23 6.97 -0.92 -22.06
CA SER A 23 6.43 -0.72 -23.40
C SER A 23 4.92 -0.55 -23.33
N GLU A 24 4.38 0.21 -24.29
CA GLU A 24 2.94 0.20 -24.54
C GLU A 24 2.50 -1.21 -24.94
N TYR A 25 1.29 -1.57 -24.55
CA TYR A 25 0.72 -2.89 -24.80
C TYR A 25 -0.67 -2.77 -25.40
N GLU A 26 -1.00 -3.70 -26.28
CA GLU A 26 -2.35 -3.84 -26.82
C GLU A 26 -3.09 -4.95 -26.11
N LEU A 27 -4.35 -4.68 -25.74
CA LEU A 27 -5.24 -5.68 -25.17
C LEU A 27 -5.74 -6.61 -26.27
N ALA A 28 -5.60 -7.91 -26.03
CA ALA A 28 -6.29 -8.96 -26.79
C ALA A 28 -7.67 -9.24 -26.16
N CYS A 29 -7.76 -9.19 -24.84
CA CYS A 29 -9.00 -9.40 -24.10
C CYS A 29 -8.97 -8.63 -22.76
N ASP A 30 -10.02 -7.86 -22.49
CA ASP A 30 -10.24 -7.08 -21.28
C ASP A 30 -11.64 -7.31 -20.66
N GLN A 31 -12.38 -8.30 -21.18
CA GLN A 31 -13.66 -8.72 -20.63
C GLN A 31 -13.63 -10.23 -20.40
N PHE A 32 -14.06 -10.65 -19.22
CA PHE A 32 -14.00 -12.03 -18.80
C PHE A 32 -15.35 -12.50 -18.28
N ASP A 33 -15.73 -13.69 -18.72
CA ASP A 33 -16.86 -14.41 -18.16
C ASP A 33 -16.41 -15.17 -16.91
N PHE A 34 -17.21 -15.14 -15.84
CA PHE A 34 -16.90 -15.94 -14.66
C PHE A 34 -17.51 -17.33 -14.80
N ARG A 35 -16.68 -18.34 -14.58
CA ARG A 35 -17.10 -19.74 -14.59
C ARG A 35 -17.04 -20.28 -13.17
N ALA A 36 -18.20 -20.63 -12.61
CA ALA A 36 -18.25 -21.33 -11.33
C ALA A 36 -17.70 -22.75 -11.50
N PRO A 37 -16.99 -23.31 -10.50
CA PRO A 37 -16.44 -24.67 -10.56
C PRO A 37 -17.56 -25.73 -10.42
N ASN A 38 -18.43 -25.88 -11.43
CA ASN A 38 -19.50 -26.90 -11.49
C ASN A 38 -19.23 -27.93 -12.60
N ARG A 39 -19.80 -29.14 -12.47
CA ARG A 39 -19.88 -30.15 -13.55
C ARG A 39 -20.55 -29.63 -14.83
N THR A 40 -21.51 -28.71 -14.69
CA THR A 40 -22.20 -28.06 -15.82
C THR A 40 -21.66 -26.67 -16.15
N PHE A 41 -20.61 -26.22 -15.44
CA PHE A 41 -20.01 -24.88 -15.56
C PHE A 41 -21.05 -23.76 -15.69
N LEU A 42 -21.67 -23.33 -14.58
CA LEU A 42 -22.47 -22.11 -14.65
C LEU A 42 -21.54 -20.95 -15.04
N VAL A 43 -21.83 -20.34 -16.18
CA VAL A 43 -21.16 -19.14 -16.67
C VAL A 43 -22.01 -17.95 -16.28
N LEU A 44 -21.40 -16.99 -15.61
CA LEU A 44 -21.96 -15.66 -15.40
C LEU A 44 -21.43 -14.77 -16.54
N PRO A 45 -22.26 -14.48 -17.56
CA PRO A 45 -21.81 -13.75 -18.73
C PRO A 45 -21.52 -12.29 -18.39
N ASN A 46 -20.43 -11.80 -18.97
CA ASN A 46 -19.95 -10.42 -18.90
C ASN A 46 -19.34 -10.02 -20.25
N ASP A 47 -19.92 -10.57 -21.35
CA ASP A 47 -19.49 -10.40 -22.73
C ASP A 47 -17.99 -10.71 -22.95
N GLY A 48 -17.47 -11.66 -22.17
CA GLY A 48 -16.05 -11.94 -22.11
C GLY A 48 -15.51 -12.79 -23.26
N CYS A 49 -14.25 -12.53 -23.63
CA CYS A 49 -13.48 -13.32 -24.60
C CYS A 49 -12.67 -14.46 -23.95
N ALA A 50 -12.64 -14.51 -22.63
CA ALA A 50 -11.95 -15.51 -21.84
C ALA A 50 -12.73 -15.83 -20.56
N PHE A 51 -12.36 -16.91 -19.89
CA PHE A 51 -13.02 -17.33 -18.65
C PHE A 51 -12.11 -17.14 -17.44
N ILE A 52 -12.66 -16.59 -16.35
CA ILE A 52 -12.03 -16.59 -15.03
C ILE A 52 -12.77 -17.58 -14.13
N THR A 53 -12.02 -18.46 -13.48
CA THR A 53 -12.53 -19.38 -12.46
C THR A 53 -11.81 -19.11 -11.13
N LEU A 54 -12.57 -19.07 -10.04
CA LEU A 54 -12.01 -19.06 -8.68
C LEU A 54 -12.15 -20.46 -8.09
N SER A 55 -11.03 -21.06 -7.72
CA SER A 55 -10.97 -22.36 -7.06
C SER A 55 -10.69 -22.13 -5.58
N VAL A 56 -11.64 -22.53 -4.74
CA VAL A 56 -11.50 -22.46 -3.28
C VAL A 56 -10.98 -23.79 -2.77
N SER A 57 -9.96 -23.75 -1.91
CA SER A 57 -9.45 -24.93 -1.22
C SER A 57 -9.11 -24.63 0.24
N SER A 58 -9.21 -25.67 1.06
CA SER A 58 -8.81 -25.67 2.47
C SER A 58 -7.92 -26.89 2.71
N ILE A 59 -6.90 -26.75 3.55
CA ILE A 59 -6.02 -27.89 3.91
C ILE A 59 -6.75 -28.95 4.72
N VAL A 60 -7.83 -28.57 5.40
CA VAL A 60 -8.58 -29.46 6.28
C VAL A 60 -9.84 -30.01 5.64
N ALA A 61 -10.19 -29.65 4.40
CA ALA A 61 -11.43 -30.10 3.78
C ALA A 61 -11.32 -30.37 2.28
N ARG A 62 -12.05 -31.39 1.83
CA ARG A 62 -12.22 -31.74 0.42
C ARG A 62 -13.55 -31.19 -0.09
N THR A 63 -13.50 -30.32 -1.09
CA THR A 63 -14.70 -29.76 -1.72
C THR A 63 -15.43 -30.83 -2.54
N ASP A 64 -16.74 -30.97 -2.33
CA ASP A 64 -17.61 -31.81 -3.14
C ASP A 64 -18.29 -30.97 -4.23
N LEU A 65 -17.63 -30.87 -5.38
CA LEU A 65 -18.13 -30.13 -6.53
C LEU A 65 -19.40 -30.75 -7.14
N SER A 66 -19.75 -32.00 -6.80
CA SER A 66 -20.93 -32.66 -7.35
C SER A 66 -22.24 -32.18 -6.71
N ARG A 67 -22.16 -31.68 -5.48
CA ARG A 67 -23.29 -31.12 -4.71
C ARG A 67 -23.31 -29.59 -4.74
N MET A 68 -22.44 -28.98 -5.54
CA MET A 68 -22.39 -27.53 -5.68
C MET A 68 -23.65 -27.01 -6.37
N TYR A 69 -24.20 -25.92 -5.84
CA TYR A 69 -25.27 -25.20 -6.50
C TYR A 69 -24.99 -23.70 -6.52
N THR A 70 -25.67 -23.03 -7.43
CA THR A 70 -25.48 -21.60 -7.71
C THR A 70 -26.82 -20.91 -7.69
N VAL A 71 -26.89 -19.77 -7.03
CA VAL A 71 -28.06 -18.90 -6.99
C VAL A 71 -27.67 -17.60 -7.68
N GLN A 72 -28.31 -17.31 -8.80
CA GLN A 72 -28.09 -16.03 -9.47
C GLN A 72 -28.74 -14.92 -8.64
N GLY A 73 -27.97 -13.89 -8.32
CA GLY A 73 -28.46 -12.70 -7.65
C GLY A 73 -28.96 -11.69 -8.67
N SER A 74 -28.23 -10.59 -8.83
CA SER A 74 -28.44 -9.57 -9.86
C SER A 74 -27.54 -9.79 -11.10
N LYS A 75 -27.70 -8.96 -12.14
CA LYS A 75 -26.79 -8.96 -13.31
C LYS A 75 -25.34 -8.79 -12.84
N GLY A 76 -24.44 -9.67 -13.26
CA GLY A 76 -23.02 -9.65 -12.86
C GLY A 76 -22.75 -10.14 -11.44
N ARG A 77 -23.73 -10.72 -10.73
CA ARG A 77 -23.56 -11.29 -9.39
C ARG A 77 -24.10 -12.71 -9.27
N VAL A 78 -23.34 -13.57 -8.60
CA VAL A 78 -23.74 -14.95 -8.31
C VAL A 78 -23.33 -15.36 -6.91
N LYS A 79 -24.20 -16.10 -6.22
CA LYS A 79 -23.87 -16.84 -5.01
C LYS A 79 -23.59 -18.29 -5.38
N VAL A 80 -22.46 -18.81 -4.94
CA VAL A 80 -22.07 -20.22 -5.14
C VAL A 80 -21.98 -20.87 -3.77
N VAL A 81 -22.62 -22.04 -3.62
CA VAL A 81 -22.58 -22.82 -2.39
C VAL A 81 -21.90 -24.15 -2.68
N ILE A 82 -20.80 -24.42 -1.99
CA ILE A 82 -19.91 -25.56 -2.19
C ILE A 82 -19.85 -26.35 -0.88
N PRO A 83 -20.51 -27.52 -0.80
CA PRO A 83 -20.31 -28.44 0.31
C PRO A 83 -18.87 -28.96 0.32
N ALA A 84 -18.32 -29.17 1.51
CA ALA A 84 -17.01 -29.78 1.69
C ALA A 84 -17.03 -30.79 2.86
N LEU A 85 -16.09 -31.73 2.83
CA LEU A 85 -15.91 -32.73 3.87
C LEU A 85 -14.54 -32.53 4.51
N ALA A 86 -14.56 -32.20 5.81
CA ALA A 86 -13.38 -32.12 6.64
C ALA A 86 -12.65 -33.47 6.64
N ILE A 87 -11.33 -33.40 6.59
CA ILE A 87 -10.41 -34.53 6.60
C ILE A 87 -10.27 -34.98 8.07
N PRO A 88 -10.72 -36.20 8.43
CA PRO A 88 -10.83 -36.64 9.83
C PRO A 88 -9.54 -36.53 10.63
N GLU A 89 -8.39 -36.72 9.98
CA GLU A 89 -7.06 -36.66 10.60
C GLU A 89 -6.75 -35.27 11.14
N TYR A 90 -7.09 -34.22 10.39
CA TYR A 90 -6.83 -32.83 10.82
C TYR A 90 -7.82 -32.36 11.87
N HIS A 91 -9.07 -32.76 11.75
CA HIS A 91 -10.13 -32.43 12.69
C HIS A 91 -9.79 -32.89 14.12
N ARG A 92 -9.15 -34.07 14.25
CA ARG A 92 -8.78 -34.65 15.55
C ARG A 92 -7.51 -34.08 16.17
N LEU A 93 -6.58 -33.55 15.37
CA LEU A 93 -5.24 -33.19 15.84
C LEU A 93 -5.14 -31.76 16.37
N LEU A 94 -6.09 -30.88 16.05
CA LEU A 94 -6.00 -29.45 16.35
C LEU A 94 -7.33 -28.91 16.89
N PRO A 95 -7.68 -29.25 18.15
CA PRO A 95 -8.86 -28.69 18.79
C PRO A 95 -8.73 -27.16 18.86
N ASN A 96 -9.84 -26.47 18.63
CA ASN A 96 -9.99 -25.02 18.55
C ASN A 96 -9.12 -24.32 17.50
N MET A 97 -8.65 -25.03 16.46
CA MET A 97 -8.04 -24.38 15.30
C MET A 97 -8.94 -24.42 14.07
N VAL A 98 -8.91 -23.33 13.31
CA VAL A 98 -9.51 -23.23 11.97
C VAL A 98 -8.42 -23.01 10.94
N ALA A 99 -8.58 -23.63 9.78
CA ALA A 99 -7.69 -23.42 8.65
C ALA A 99 -8.07 -22.17 7.88
N ASP A 100 -7.05 -21.51 7.34
CA ASP A 100 -7.24 -20.41 6.42
C ASP A 100 -7.78 -20.89 5.06
N ILE A 101 -8.43 -19.98 4.35
CA ILE A 101 -8.98 -20.24 3.02
C ILE A 101 -7.96 -19.85 1.96
N THR A 102 -7.70 -20.79 1.05
CA THR A 102 -6.99 -20.51 -0.19
C THR A 102 -7.98 -20.27 -1.30
N VAL A 103 -7.78 -19.17 -2.03
CA VAL A 103 -8.44 -18.91 -3.31
C VAL A 103 -7.36 -18.86 -4.39
N VAL A 104 -7.50 -19.73 -5.39
CA VAL A 104 -6.66 -19.76 -6.59
C VAL A 104 -7.49 -19.26 -7.75
N SER A 105 -7.01 -18.22 -8.42
CA SER A 105 -7.62 -17.71 -9.64
C SER A 105 -7.02 -18.40 -10.85
N ARG A 106 -7.87 -18.71 -11.82
CA ARG A 106 -7.52 -19.35 -13.08
C ARG A 106 -8.12 -18.56 -14.23
N VAL A 107 -7.31 -18.22 -15.23
CA VAL A 107 -7.77 -17.71 -16.53
C VAL A 107 -7.65 -18.83 -17.55
N ASP A 108 -8.72 -19.11 -18.28
CA ASP A 108 -8.73 -20.01 -19.44
C ASP A 108 -8.95 -19.18 -20.72
N TYR A 109 -8.03 -19.27 -21.67
CA TYR A 109 -8.10 -18.59 -22.97
C TYR A 109 -7.37 -19.40 -24.04
N LEU A 110 -8.04 -19.64 -25.17
CA LEU A 110 -7.55 -20.48 -26.28
C LEU A 110 -7.00 -21.85 -25.83
N ASP A 111 -7.73 -22.53 -24.93
CA ASP A 111 -7.36 -23.81 -24.31
C ASP A 111 -6.08 -23.81 -23.44
N GLU A 112 -5.44 -22.66 -23.28
CA GLU A 112 -4.32 -22.43 -22.37
C GLU A 112 -4.81 -21.85 -21.03
N LYS A 113 -4.00 -22.04 -19.98
CA LYS A 113 -4.40 -21.79 -18.59
C LYS A 113 -3.34 -20.99 -17.86
N CYS A 114 -3.77 -19.96 -17.13
CA CYS A 114 -2.91 -19.20 -16.23
C CYS A 114 -3.46 -19.24 -14.80
N LEU A 115 -2.62 -19.53 -13.81
CA LEU A 115 -3.03 -19.78 -12.42
C LEU A 115 -2.22 -18.91 -11.46
N THR A 116 -2.87 -18.30 -10.48
CA THR A 116 -2.15 -17.69 -9.36
C THR A 116 -1.57 -18.76 -8.42
N PRO A 117 -0.44 -18.51 -7.76
CA PRO A 117 0.07 -19.40 -6.72
C PRO A 117 -0.91 -19.54 -5.56
N ASN A 118 -0.86 -20.69 -4.87
CA ASN A 118 -1.47 -20.82 -3.56
C ASN A 118 -0.72 -19.91 -2.56
N THR A 119 -1.38 -18.86 -2.07
CA THR A 119 -0.78 -17.94 -1.12
C THR A 119 -1.05 -18.40 0.31
N ASN A 120 -0.16 -19.25 0.84
CA ASN A 120 -0.08 -19.76 2.22
C ASN A 120 -1.37 -20.28 2.87
N THR A 121 -1.28 -21.52 3.37
CA THR A 121 -2.24 -22.11 4.29
C THR A 121 -1.67 -22.02 5.71
N ALA A 122 -2.42 -21.39 6.61
CA ALA A 122 -2.08 -21.29 8.02
C ALA A 122 -3.26 -21.77 8.85
N MET A 123 -2.98 -22.09 10.11
CA MET A 123 -4.01 -22.46 11.09
C MET A 123 -4.00 -21.42 12.19
N PHE A 124 -5.20 -21.07 12.66
CA PHE A 124 -5.43 -20.00 13.62
C PHE A 124 -6.36 -20.49 14.72
N ASP A 125 -6.29 -19.84 15.88
CA ASP A 125 -7.27 -20.05 16.94
C ASP A 125 -8.67 -19.70 16.42
N ALA A 126 -9.63 -20.60 16.65
CA ALA A 126 -11.02 -20.44 16.26
C ALA A 126 -11.71 -19.24 16.94
N ASN A 127 -11.18 -18.79 18.09
CA ASN A 127 -11.65 -17.61 18.81
C ASN A 127 -11.04 -16.30 18.29
N HIS A 128 -10.12 -16.36 17.32
CA HIS A 128 -9.54 -15.16 16.72
C HIS A 128 -10.61 -14.36 15.97
N ALA A 129 -10.65 -13.05 16.20
CA ALA A 129 -11.56 -12.16 15.50
C ALA A 129 -10.78 -11.12 14.69
N GLY A 130 -11.08 -11.01 13.41
CA GLY A 130 -10.45 -10.05 12.51
C GLY A 130 -9.45 -10.68 11.55
N MET A 131 -8.59 -9.86 10.97
CA MET A 131 -7.65 -10.30 9.94
C MET A 131 -6.66 -11.33 10.48
N THR A 132 -6.40 -12.37 9.68
CA THR A 132 -5.44 -13.43 10.00
C THR A 132 -4.05 -13.12 9.46
N SER A 133 -3.97 -12.28 8.44
CA SER A 133 -2.71 -11.85 7.84
C SER A 133 -2.86 -10.51 7.12
N SER A 134 -1.73 -9.82 6.94
CA SER A 134 -1.68 -8.64 6.05
C SER A 134 -2.20 -9.04 4.67
N PRO A 135 -2.99 -8.17 4.00
CA PRO A 135 -3.37 -8.36 2.61
C PRO A 135 -2.15 -8.62 1.73
N LYS A 136 -2.30 -9.57 0.80
CA LYS A 136 -1.27 -9.96 -0.17
C LYS A 136 -1.85 -9.97 -1.57
N THR A 137 -1.07 -9.50 -2.53
CA THR A 137 -1.35 -9.63 -3.96
C THR A 137 -0.40 -10.64 -4.57
N ALA A 138 -0.95 -11.68 -5.20
CA ALA A 138 -0.21 -12.54 -6.09
C ALA A 138 -0.36 -12.01 -7.52
N LEU A 139 0.77 -11.67 -8.14
CA LEU A 139 0.87 -11.32 -9.55
C LEU A 139 1.45 -12.50 -10.29
N THR A 140 0.75 -12.95 -11.32
CA THR A 140 1.20 -14.01 -12.21
C THR A 140 1.17 -13.52 -13.65
N LYS A 141 2.26 -13.74 -14.38
CA LYS A 141 2.34 -13.56 -15.82
C LYS A 141 2.52 -14.93 -16.47
N CYS A 142 1.63 -15.28 -17.38
CA CYS A 142 1.74 -16.47 -18.23
C CYS A 142 1.97 -16.05 -19.67
N LEU A 143 2.92 -16.68 -20.36
CA LEU A 143 3.12 -16.53 -21.81
C LEU A 143 2.57 -17.77 -22.52
N PHE A 144 1.64 -17.55 -23.44
CA PHE A 144 0.95 -18.60 -24.18
C PHE A 144 1.65 -18.93 -25.50
N THR A 145 1.29 -20.09 -26.05
CA THR A 145 1.87 -20.60 -27.30
C THR A 145 1.56 -19.71 -28.51
N SER A 146 0.42 -19.01 -28.47
CA SER A 146 0.05 -17.97 -29.45
C SER A 146 0.96 -16.74 -29.42
N GLY A 147 1.78 -16.60 -28.37
CA GLY A 147 2.59 -15.41 -28.08
C GLY A 147 1.87 -14.35 -27.25
N GLU A 148 0.56 -14.49 -27.04
CA GLU A 148 -0.20 -13.62 -26.13
C GLU A 148 0.23 -13.87 -24.67
N SER A 149 0.11 -12.86 -23.83
CA SER A 149 0.42 -12.99 -22.40
C SER A 149 -0.82 -12.73 -21.55
N VAL A 150 -1.01 -13.54 -20.52
CA VAL A 150 -2.01 -13.29 -19.48
C VAL A 150 -1.33 -12.73 -18.25
N ILE A 151 -1.80 -11.58 -17.78
CA ILE A 151 -1.41 -10.98 -16.51
C ILE A 151 -2.57 -11.14 -15.54
N LEU A 152 -2.30 -11.77 -14.41
CA LEU A 152 -3.28 -12.08 -13.38
C LEU A 152 -2.82 -11.50 -12.05
N SER A 153 -3.67 -10.72 -11.40
CA SER A 153 -3.40 -10.08 -10.12
C SER A 153 -4.51 -10.44 -9.16
N THR A 154 -4.24 -11.30 -8.18
CA THR A 154 -5.21 -11.67 -7.15
C THR A 154 -4.77 -11.16 -5.80
N THR A 155 -5.58 -10.29 -5.22
CA THR A 155 -5.42 -9.81 -3.86
C THR A 155 -6.36 -10.54 -2.94
N ALA A 156 -5.86 -11.01 -1.80
CA ALA A 156 -6.65 -11.68 -0.78
C ALA A 156 -6.50 -11.00 0.58
N ILE A 157 -7.64 -10.71 1.20
CA ILE A 157 -7.80 -10.22 2.57
C ILE A 157 -8.50 -11.32 3.34
N ARG A 158 -7.81 -11.90 4.33
CA ARG A 158 -8.27 -13.08 5.06
C ARG A 158 -8.57 -12.72 6.50
N PHE A 159 -9.68 -13.21 7.02
CA PHE A 159 -10.15 -12.90 8.36
C PHE A 159 -11.00 -14.02 8.94
N ILE A 160 -11.08 -14.07 10.27
CA ILE A 160 -11.90 -15.02 11.02
C ILE A 160 -12.96 -14.26 11.79
N VAL A 161 -14.13 -14.87 11.88
CA VAL A 161 -15.25 -14.43 12.69
C VAL A 161 -15.63 -15.57 13.63
N PRO A 162 -15.50 -15.40 14.96
CA PRO A 162 -15.76 -16.47 15.92
C PRO A 162 -17.23 -16.92 15.96
N SER A 163 -18.17 -16.02 15.65
CA SER A 163 -19.60 -16.26 15.71
C SER A 163 -20.35 -15.44 14.66
N ARG A 164 -21.55 -15.89 14.30
CA ARG A 164 -22.41 -15.19 13.31
C ARG A 164 -22.77 -13.76 13.75
N GLU A 165 -23.00 -13.54 15.05
CA GLU A 165 -23.41 -12.23 15.58
C GLU A 165 -22.28 -11.20 15.42
N MET A 166 -21.03 -11.66 15.39
CA MET A 166 -19.85 -10.81 15.22
C MET A 166 -19.49 -10.54 13.76
N PHE A 167 -20.16 -11.18 12.78
CA PHE A 167 -19.80 -11.05 11.37
C PHE A 167 -19.83 -9.59 10.91
N ARG A 168 -20.94 -8.89 11.18
CA ARG A 168 -21.11 -7.50 10.79
C ARG A 168 -20.06 -6.58 11.43
N SER A 169 -19.80 -6.73 12.73
CA SER A 169 -18.82 -5.90 13.44
C SER A 169 -17.40 -6.13 12.92
N VAL A 170 -17.02 -7.40 12.71
CA VAL A 170 -15.68 -7.75 12.19
C VAL A 170 -15.53 -7.25 10.76
N ALA A 171 -16.49 -7.53 9.87
CA ALA A 171 -16.42 -7.06 8.48
C ALA A 171 -16.37 -5.53 8.40
N THR A 172 -17.19 -4.82 9.18
CA THR A 172 -17.18 -3.35 9.22
C THR A 172 -15.84 -2.81 9.73
N SER A 173 -15.22 -3.45 10.72
CA SER A 173 -13.90 -3.03 11.23
C SER A 173 -12.79 -3.14 10.19
N ILE A 174 -12.88 -4.11 9.26
CA ILE A 174 -11.86 -4.37 8.24
C ILE A 174 -12.09 -3.50 6.99
N PHE A 175 -13.34 -3.46 6.51
CA PHE A 175 -13.65 -2.83 5.22
C PHE A 175 -14.07 -1.36 5.36
N GLY A 176 -14.50 -0.91 6.55
CA GLY A 176 -14.94 0.45 6.83
C GLY A 176 -16.25 0.86 6.13
N MET A 177 -16.76 0.04 5.20
CA MET A 177 -18.00 0.23 4.45
C MET A 177 -18.69 -1.11 4.24
N GLN A 178 -20.03 -1.10 4.12
CA GLN A 178 -20.80 -2.27 3.69
C GLN A 178 -20.72 -2.39 2.16
N ASP A 179 -19.73 -3.12 1.68
CA ASP A 179 -19.65 -3.58 0.29
C ASP A 179 -20.86 -4.49 -0.05
N GLU A 180 -21.34 -4.49 -1.29
CA GLU A 180 -22.44 -5.33 -1.75
C GLU A 180 -22.18 -6.84 -1.52
N LEU A 181 -20.93 -7.28 -1.67
CA LEU A 181 -20.52 -8.67 -1.40
C LEU A 181 -20.59 -8.99 0.10
N VAL A 182 -20.23 -8.04 0.96
CA VAL A 182 -20.31 -8.17 2.42
C VAL A 182 -21.77 -8.25 2.85
N LEU A 183 -22.66 -7.43 2.28
CA LEU A 183 -24.10 -7.48 2.52
C LEU A 183 -24.69 -8.82 2.07
N GLY A 184 -24.35 -9.30 0.87
CA GLY A 184 -24.81 -10.60 0.37
C GLY A 184 -24.36 -11.78 1.25
N MET A 185 -23.14 -11.68 1.81
CA MET A 185 -22.65 -12.69 2.74
C MET A 185 -23.32 -12.58 4.11
N GLU A 186 -23.56 -11.37 4.62
CA GLU A 186 -24.33 -11.14 5.86
C GLU A 186 -25.74 -11.74 5.74
N ASP A 187 -26.40 -11.59 4.59
CA ASP A 187 -27.67 -12.24 4.32
C ASP A 187 -27.54 -13.77 4.30
N SER A 188 -26.46 -14.32 3.77
CA SER A 188 -26.23 -15.77 3.76
C SER A 188 -25.90 -16.34 5.16
N VAL A 189 -25.23 -15.55 5.99
CA VAL A 189 -24.94 -15.81 7.41
C VAL A 189 -26.25 -15.82 8.22
N ASN A 190 -27.16 -14.88 7.94
CA ASN A 190 -28.39 -14.68 8.70
C ASN A 190 -29.58 -15.53 8.20
N ASN A 191 -29.77 -15.68 6.88
CA ASN A 191 -30.94 -16.33 6.26
C ASN A 191 -30.74 -17.84 6.03
N SER A 192 -30.10 -18.51 6.96
CA SER A 192 -30.01 -19.97 7.06
C SER A 192 -29.21 -20.77 6.04
N THR A 193 -28.73 -20.17 4.94
CA THR A 193 -27.87 -20.88 3.97
C THR A 193 -26.66 -21.49 4.67
N LEU A 194 -26.09 -20.76 5.62
CA LEU A 194 -24.94 -21.20 6.40
C LEU A 194 -25.29 -21.73 7.81
N THR A 195 -26.54 -21.54 8.27
CA THR A 195 -26.96 -22.07 9.59
C THR A 195 -27.57 -23.47 9.51
N THR A 196 -28.00 -23.94 8.34
CA THR A 196 -28.39 -25.35 8.13
C THR A 196 -27.14 -26.20 7.93
N LEU A 197 -26.27 -26.22 8.94
CA LEU A 197 -25.13 -27.13 8.92
C LEU A 197 -25.63 -28.57 8.88
N PRO A 198 -25.03 -29.45 8.05
CA PRO A 198 -25.46 -30.84 7.96
C PRO A 198 -25.38 -31.55 9.32
N ALA A 199 -26.02 -32.69 9.52
CA ALA A 199 -25.98 -33.39 10.81
C ALA A 199 -24.55 -33.89 11.18
N ASN A 200 -23.68 -34.03 10.19
CA ASN A 200 -22.30 -34.49 10.37
C ASN A 200 -21.37 -33.32 10.75
N VAL A 201 -20.56 -33.49 11.80
CA VAL A 201 -19.59 -32.48 12.26
C VAL A 201 -18.45 -32.27 11.26
N LEU A 202 -18.18 -33.27 10.42
CA LEU A 202 -17.18 -33.21 9.36
C LEU A 202 -17.69 -32.53 8.09
N GLU A 203 -18.98 -32.23 7.96
CA GLU A 203 -19.46 -31.51 6.78
C GLU A 203 -19.32 -30.01 7.00
N GLU A 204 -18.60 -29.37 6.09
CA GLU A 204 -18.38 -27.93 6.03
C GLU A 204 -19.19 -27.33 4.87
N LEU A 205 -19.57 -26.08 5.01
CA LEU A 205 -20.25 -25.35 3.94
C LEU A 205 -19.45 -24.11 3.56
N THR A 206 -19.09 -24.04 2.29
CA THR A 206 -18.45 -22.85 1.71
C THR A 206 -19.50 -22.07 0.95
N VAL A 207 -19.60 -20.78 1.22
CA VAL A 207 -20.41 -19.85 0.42
C VAL A 207 -19.48 -18.82 -0.20
N MET A 208 -19.69 -18.56 -1.48
CA MET A 208 -18.91 -17.60 -2.25
C MET A 208 -19.87 -16.65 -2.96
N GLU A 209 -19.86 -15.38 -2.54
CA GLU A 209 -20.54 -14.29 -3.24
C GLU A 209 -19.56 -13.69 -4.24
N VAL A 210 -19.90 -13.68 -5.53
CA VAL A 210 -19.04 -13.23 -6.62
C VAL A 210 -19.70 -12.09 -7.38
N LYS A 211 -18.90 -11.09 -7.74
CA LYS A 211 -19.25 -9.96 -8.60
C LYS A 211 -18.21 -9.83 -9.71
N VAL A 212 -18.68 -9.64 -10.94
CA VAL A 212 -17.83 -9.57 -12.14
C VAL A 212 -18.13 -8.27 -12.87
N ILE A 213 -17.08 -7.49 -13.15
CA ILE A 213 -17.15 -6.24 -13.91
C ILE A 213 -15.90 -6.10 -14.78
N GLY A 214 -16.06 -6.17 -16.10
CA GLY A 214 -14.95 -6.00 -17.05
C GLY A 214 -13.79 -6.99 -16.81
N THR A 215 -12.62 -6.48 -16.41
CA THR A 215 -11.39 -7.23 -16.09
C THR A 215 -11.35 -7.78 -14.66
N GLU A 216 -12.28 -7.35 -13.81
CA GLU A 216 -12.26 -7.59 -12.37
C GLU A 216 -13.31 -8.62 -11.93
N VAL A 217 -12.87 -9.60 -11.16
CA VAL A 217 -13.71 -10.54 -10.41
C VAL A 217 -13.44 -10.36 -8.93
N ALA A 218 -14.42 -9.82 -8.21
CA ALA A 218 -14.41 -9.72 -6.77
C ALA A 218 -15.23 -10.88 -6.17
N ALA A 219 -14.73 -11.50 -5.10
CA ALA A 219 -15.43 -12.57 -4.41
C ALA A 219 -15.20 -12.51 -2.90
N LEU A 220 -16.26 -12.70 -2.13
CA LEU A 220 -16.18 -12.98 -0.71
C LEU A 220 -16.51 -14.46 -0.49
N VAL A 221 -15.50 -15.21 -0.08
CA VAL A 221 -15.61 -16.64 0.21
C VAL A 221 -15.60 -16.82 1.72
N CYS A 222 -16.60 -17.48 2.28
CA CYS A 222 -16.61 -17.85 3.69
C CYS A 222 -16.86 -19.35 3.84
N VAL A 223 -16.09 -19.98 4.71
CA VAL A 223 -16.21 -21.39 5.08
C VAL A 223 -16.71 -21.46 6.51
N TRP A 224 -17.70 -22.32 6.70
CA TRP A 224 -18.35 -22.53 7.97
C TRP A 224 -17.95 -23.88 8.54
N THR A 225 -17.30 -23.86 9.70
CA THR A 225 -16.71 -25.05 10.33
C THR A 225 -17.20 -25.19 11.77
N ARG A 226 -17.27 -26.43 12.26
CA ARG A 226 -17.55 -26.73 13.67
C ARG A 226 -16.76 -27.95 14.10
N GLN A 227 -16.33 -27.98 15.36
CA GLN A 227 -15.57 -29.12 15.86
C GLN A 227 -16.42 -30.09 16.67
N THR A 228 -17.52 -29.61 17.25
CA THR A 228 -18.50 -30.48 17.92
C THR A 228 -19.93 -30.09 17.54
N LEU A 229 -20.88 -30.98 17.82
CA LEU A 229 -22.31 -30.69 17.61
C LEU A 229 -22.85 -29.58 18.53
N ALA A 230 -22.19 -29.36 19.67
CA ALA A 230 -22.60 -28.40 20.69
C ALA A 230 -21.91 -27.03 20.57
N GLU A 231 -20.88 -26.93 19.74
CA GLU A 231 -20.08 -25.72 19.56
C GLU A 231 -20.72 -24.74 18.58
N VAL A 232 -20.57 -23.44 18.85
CA VAL A 232 -20.97 -22.39 17.93
C VAL A 232 -20.03 -22.43 16.73
N PRO A 233 -20.56 -22.57 15.51
CA PRO A 233 -19.73 -22.77 14.35
C PRO A 233 -18.99 -21.48 13.97
N HIS A 234 -17.71 -21.64 13.60
CA HIS A 234 -16.80 -20.56 13.26
C HIS A 234 -16.83 -20.26 11.76
N ILE A 235 -16.51 -19.02 11.41
CA ILE A 235 -16.51 -18.55 10.03
C ILE A 235 -15.11 -18.07 9.68
N THR A 236 -14.44 -18.76 8.76
CA THR A 236 -13.25 -18.24 8.10
C THR A 236 -13.68 -17.58 6.81
N CYS A 237 -13.12 -16.42 6.46
CA CYS A 237 -13.44 -15.72 5.22
C CYS A 237 -12.20 -15.21 4.49
N ALA A 238 -12.30 -15.15 3.16
CA ALA A 238 -11.35 -14.52 2.27
C ALA A 238 -12.11 -13.60 1.29
N TYR A 239 -11.85 -12.30 1.39
CA TYR A 239 -12.25 -11.33 0.38
C TYR A 239 -11.15 -11.23 -0.67
N THR A 240 -11.47 -11.58 -1.90
CA THR A 240 -10.53 -11.64 -3.01
C THR A 240 -10.94 -10.77 -4.16
N VAL A 241 -9.98 -10.07 -4.75
CA VAL A 241 -10.18 -9.32 -6.00
C VAL A 241 -9.13 -9.75 -7.00
N THR A 242 -9.61 -10.24 -8.13
CA THR A 242 -8.80 -10.76 -9.21
C THR A 242 -8.97 -9.85 -10.42
N ASN A 243 -7.87 -9.25 -10.85
CA ASN A 243 -7.78 -8.51 -12.10
C ASN A 243 -7.02 -9.36 -13.13
N ALA A 244 -7.58 -9.50 -14.33
CA ALA A 244 -6.93 -10.20 -15.43
C ALA A 244 -6.84 -9.31 -16.66
N LEU A 245 -5.74 -9.42 -17.40
CA LEU A 245 -5.53 -8.78 -18.69
C LEU A 245 -4.92 -9.79 -19.64
N ILE A 246 -5.43 -9.89 -20.86
CA ILE A 246 -4.75 -10.62 -21.93
C ILE A 246 -4.21 -9.60 -22.90
N ILE A 247 -2.90 -9.64 -23.11
CA ILE A 247 -2.19 -8.73 -24.01
C ILE A 247 -1.70 -9.48 -25.24
N LYS A 248 -1.71 -8.79 -26.38
CA LYS A 248 -1.14 -9.32 -27.62
C LYS A 248 0.36 -9.54 -27.48
N SER A 249 0.89 -10.40 -28.35
CA SER A 249 2.34 -10.64 -28.43
C SER A 249 3.10 -9.33 -28.66
N GLN A 250 4.13 -9.12 -27.85
CA GLN A 250 4.99 -7.96 -27.93
C GLN A 250 6.36 -8.33 -28.50
N PRO A 251 7.00 -7.42 -29.26
CA PRO A 251 8.35 -7.65 -29.75
C PRO A 251 9.30 -7.81 -28.56
N MET A 252 10.07 -8.90 -28.60
CA MET A 252 11.04 -9.19 -27.55
C MET A 252 12.29 -8.34 -27.74
N ASN A 253 12.86 -7.85 -26.63
CA ASN A 253 14.11 -7.12 -26.68
C ASN A 253 15.23 -8.03 -27.29
N PRO A 254 15.95 -7.55 -28.32
CA PRO A 254 16.92 -8.37 -29.04
C PRO A 254 18.07 -8.86 -28.17
N ASP A 255 18.45 -8.12 -27.12
CA ASP A 255 19.52 -8.55 -26.20
C ASP A 255 19.05 -9.68 -25.28
N VAL A 256 17.80 -9.63 -24.85
CA VAL A 256 17.17 -10.73 -24.10
C VAL A 256 17.01 -11.94 -25.02
N ALA A 257 16.49 -11.73 -26.24
CA ALA A 257 16.30 -12.80 -27.22
C ALA A 257 17.61 -13.52 -27.57
N ARG A 258 18.69 -12.77 -27.85
CA ARG A 258 20.02 -13.35 -28.13
C ARG A 258 20.55 -14.18 -26.98
N ARG A 259 20.38 -13.74 -25.72
CA ARG A 259 20.83 -14.51 -24.55
C ARG A 259 20.09 -15.83 -24.39
N LEU A 260 18.81 -15.88 -24.76
CA LEU A 260 18.01 -17.10 -24.70
C LEU A 260 18.37 -18.05 -25.85
N VAL A 261 18.46 -17.54 -27.08
CA VAL A 261 18.87 -18.32 -28.26
C VAL A 261 20.27 -18.92 -28.07
N ASN A 262 21.22 -18.17 -27.52
CA ASN A 262 22.58 -18.65 -27.25
C ASN A 262 22.63 -19.78 -26.20
N LYS A 263 21.57 -19.94 -25.40
CA LYS A 263 21.42 -21.06 -24.47
C LYS A 263 20.70 -22.27 -25.09
N GLY A 264 20.35 -22.20 -26.38
CA GLY A 264 19.54 -23.22 -27.05
C GLY A 264 18.06 -23.19 -26.64
N LEU A 265 17.63 -22.16 -25.92
CA LEU A 265 16.24 -21.99 -25.51
C LEU A 265 15.45 -21.37 -26.67
N ASN A 266 14.31 -21.98 -27.01
CA ASN A 266 13.45 -21.47 -28.06
C ASN A 266 12.72 -20.20 -27.55
N PRO A 267 12.81 -19.05 -28.23
CA PRO A 267 12.07 -17.85 -27.87
C PRO A 267 10.55 -17.99 -27.98
N SER A 268 10.03 -19.06 -28.60
CA SER A 268 8.62 -19.47 -28.45
C SER A 268 8.44 -20.24 -27.15
N TRP A 269 8.56 -19.53 -26.03
CA TRP A 269 8.34 -20.06 -24.70
C TRP A 269 6.87 -20.47 -24.57
N THR A 270 6.63 -21.75 -24.30
CA THR A 270 5.31 -22.25 -23.94
C THR A 270 5.25 -22.37 -22.42
N ASN A 271 4.18 -21.87 -21.78
CA ASN A 271 3.90 -22.02 -20.35
C ASN A 271 4.89 -21.35 -19.36
N VAL A 272 5.55 -20.25 -19.73
CA VAL A 272 6.33 -19.48 -18.74
C VAL A 272 5.40 -18.82 -17.77
N THR A 273 5.50 -19.21 -16.50
CA THR A 273 4.72 -18.62 -15.41
C THR A 273 5.66 -17.87 -14.48
N ILE A 274 5.59 -16.54 -14.49
CA ILE A 274 6.31 -15.70 -13.54
C ILE A 274 5.35 -15.32 -12.43
N THR A 275 5.74 -15.57 -11.19
CA THR A 275 4.89 -15.27 -10.04
C THR A 275 5.62 -14.38 -9.05
N MET A 276 4.94 -13.34 -8.58
CA MET A 276 5.42 -12.42 -7.56
C MET A 276 4.35 -12.23 -6.48
N VAL A 277 4.75 -12.21 -5.21
CA VAL A 277 3.84 -11.91 -4.10
C VAL A 277 4.24 -10.58 -3.47
N LEU A 278 3.29 -9.65 -3.44
CA LEU A 278 3.39 -8.35 -2.79
C LEU A 278 2.65 -8.41 -1.46
N SER A 279 3.35 -8.08 -0.37
CA SER A 279 2.72 -7.87 0.94
C SER A 279 2.47 -6.37 1.10
N HIS A 280 1.24 -5.99 1.40
CA HIS A 280 0.84 -4.57 1.50
C HIS A 280 1.30 -3.90 2.79
N LEU A 281 1.73 -4.66 3.79
CA LEU A 281 2.33 -4.14 5.01
C LEU A 281 3.71 -4.74 5.31
N PRO A 282 4.59 -3.96 5.97
CA PRO A 282 5.72 -4.52 6.69
C PRO A 282 5.20 -5.39 7.85
N ARG A 283 5.87 -6.51 8.14
CA ARG A 283 5.53 -7.48 9.21
C ARG A 283 5.59 -6.91 10.64
N VAL A 284 5.64 -5.58 10.83
CA VAL A 284 6.00 -4.95 12.10
C VAL A 284 5.10 -3.73 12.37
N SER A 285 4.10 -3.89 13.24
CA SER A 285 3.77 -2.96 14.34
C SER A 285 2.53 -3.46 15.10
N ASN A 286 2.52 -3.23 16.42
CA ASN A 286 1.41 -3.46 17.34
C ASN A 286 0.38 -2.31 17.34
N ASP A 287 0.51 -1.35 16.42
CA ASP A 287 -0.44 -0.24 16.30
C ASP A 287 -1.68 -0.64 15.48
N ASP A 288 -2.82 -0.03 15.80
CA ASP A 288 -4.07 -0.17 15.05
C ASP A 288 -3.85 0.20 13.57
N LEU A 289 -3.66 -0.82 12.74
CA LEU A 289 -3.43 -0.67 11.31
C LEU A 289 -4.74 -0.27 10.64
N PHE A 290 -4.90 1.01 10.32
CA PHE A 290 -5.99 1.48 9.47
C PHE A 290 -5.69 1.14 8.01
N PHE A 291 -6.36 0.10 7.50
CA PHE A 291 -6.36 -0.26 6.09
C PHE A 291 -7.45 0.53 5.36
N ALA A 292 -7.08 1.20 4.27
CA ALA A 292 -8.08 1.56 3.27
C ALA A 292 -8.11 0.43 2.23
N VAL A 293 -8.96 -0.57 2.45
CA VAL A 293 -9.16 -1.69 1.51
C VAL A 293 -9.31 -1.20 0.06
N PRO A 294 -10.09 -0.13 -0.25
CA PRO A 294 -10.16 0.39 -1.61
C PRO A 294 -8.82 0.78 -2.24
N LYS A 295 -7.85 1.28 -1.44
CA LYS A 295 -6.51 1.62 -1.94
C LYS A 295 -5.72 0.36 -2.31
N ILE A 296 -5.86 -0.72 -1.54
CA ILE A 296 -5.21 -2.01 -1.79
C ILE A 296 -5.79 -2.65 -3.06
N LEU A 297 -7.11 -2.58 -3.24
CA LEU A 297 -7.78 -3.08 -4.44
C LEU A 297 -7.29 -2.35 -5.69
N ASN A 298 -7.28 -1.01 -5.68
CA ASN A 298 -6.76 -0.21 -6.79
C ASN A 298 -5.27 -0.48 -7.08
N ALA A 299 -4.46 -0.69 -6.03
CA ALA A 299 -3.06 -1.06 -6.20
C ALA A 299 -2.86 -2.38 -6.95
N SER A 300 -3.83 -3.29 -6.88
CA SER A 300 -3.79 -4.61 -7.53
C SER A 300 -3.97 -4.50 -9.04
N ALA A 301 -4.91 -3.67 -9.48
CA ALA A 301 -5.13 -3.35 -10.89
C ALA A 301 -3.91 -2.62 -11.49
N LYS A 302 -3.42 -1.57 -10.80
CA LYS A 302 -2.20 -0.85 -11.23
C LYS A 302 -0.96 -1.75 -11.31
N ALA A 303 -0.86 -2.74 -10.43
CA ALA A 303 0.23 -3.70 -10.49
C ALA A 303 0.11 -4.66 -11.68
N ALA A 304 -1.11 -5.04 -12.07
CA ALA A 304 -1.36 -5.80 -13.30
C ALA A 304 -0.96 -4.97 -14.53
N ASP A 305 -1.39 -3.70 -14.61
CA ASP A 305 -1.03 -2.79 -15.71
C ASP A 305 0.48 -2.62 -15.83
N TYR A 306 1.16 -2.43 -14.69
CA TYR A 306 2.62 -2.32 -14.67
C TYR A 306 3.28 -3.61 -15.16
N PHE A 307 2.81 -4.78 -14.73
CA PHE A 307 3.33 -6.06 -15.22
C PHE A 307 3.06 -6.30 -16.71
N ALA A 308 1.91 -5.84 -17.22
CA ALA A 308 1.61 -5.85 -18.65
C ALA A 308 2.59 -4.96 -19.42
N SER A 309 2.88 -3.75 -18.90
CA SER A 309 3.82 -2.81 -19.50
C SER A 309 5.27 -3.29 -19.47
N LEU A 310 5.67 -4.14 -18.52
CA LEU A 310 7.01 -4.75 -18.53
C LEU A 310 7.21 -5.66 -19.74
N GLY A 311 6.14 -6.22 -20.30
CA GLY A 311 6.22 -6.95 -21.56
C GLY A 311 7.25 -8.07 -21.56
N ASN A 312 7.85 -8.33 -22.72
CA ASN A 312 8.93 -9.31 -22.86
C ASN A 312 10.31 -8.79 -22.39
N ASN A 313 10.36 -7.61 -21.76
CA ASN A 313 11.56 -7.12 -21.06
C ASN A 313 11.75 -7.74 -19.67
N PHE A 314 10.74 -8.49 -19.19
CA PHE A 314 10.75 -9.20 -17.92
C PHE A 314 10.37 -10.67 -18.14
N VAL A 315 11.39 -11.55 -18.17
CA VAL A 315 11.25 -12.97 -18.53
C VAL A 315 11.98 -13.84 -17.53
N LEU A 316 11.32 -14.90 -17.06
CA LEU A 316 11.91 -15.92 -16.20
C LEU A 316 12.35 -17.12 -17.03
N ASP A 317 13.63 -17.47 -16.93
CA ASP A 317 14.22 -18.70 -17.44
C ASP A 317 14.25 -19.72 -16.33
N TRP A 318 13.27 -20.64 -16.37
CA TRP A 318 13.11 -21.67 -15.35
C TRP A 318 14.26 -22.67 -15.36
N GLU A 319 14.65 -23.15 -16.55
CA GLU A 319 15.73 -24.13 -16.72
C GLU A 319 17.08 -23.55 -16.27
N GLY A 320 17.35 -22.29 -16.59
CA GLY A 320 18.52 -21.57 -16.14
C GLY A 320 18.41 -21.00 -14.73
N SER A 321 17.23 -21.06 -14.08
CA SER A 321 16.92 -20.39 -12.82
C SER A 321 17.31 -18.90 -12.79
N MET A 322 17.08 -18.19 -13.91
CA MET A 322 17.49 -16.80 -14.12
C MET A 322 16.29 -15.92 -14.42
N LEU A 323 16.26 -14.72 -13.84
CA LEU A 323 15.30 -13.68 -14.22
C LEU A 323 16.01 -12.64 -15.09
N TYR A 324 15.54 -12.46 -16.32
CA TYR A 324 16.02 -11.42 -17.22
C TYR A 324 15.12 -10.19 -17.08
N VAL A 325 15.75 -9.06 -16.78
CA VAL A 325 15.11 -7.76 -16.70
C VAL A 325 15.93 -6.77 -17.51
N ALA A 326 15.31 -6.11 -18.49
CA ALA A 326 15.93 -5.01 -19.20
C ALA A 326 15.72 -3.70 -18.42
N PHE A 327 16.78 -2.90 -18.28
CA PHE A 327 16.74 -1.64 -17.55
C PHE A 327 17.27 -0.50 -18.40
N ASP A 328 16.60 0.64 -18.33
CA ASP A 328 17.19 1.93 -18.64
C ASP A 328 18.05 2.38 -17.45
N THR A 329 19.25 2.86 -17.75
CA THR A 329 20.12 3.45 -16.73
C THR A 329 20.15 4.96 -16.88
N ILE A 330 19.77 5.66 -15.82
CA ILE A 330 19.98 7.10 -15.72
C ILE A 330 21.22 7.30 -14.85
N GLU A 331 22.23 7.99 -15.39
CA GLU A 331 23.38 8.37 -14.59
C GLU A 331 22.94 9.43 -13.59
N ILE A 332 23.12 9.12 -12.30
CA ILE A 332 22.94 10.09 -11.25
C ILE A 332 24.15 11.01 -11.36
N LEU A 333 24.00 12.09 -12.13
CA LEU A 333 24.84 13.26 -11.97
C LEU A 333 24.71 13.65 -10.50
N LYS A 334 25.75 13.38 -9.70
CA LYS A 334 25.84 13.88 -8.32
C LYS A 334 25.63 15.38 -8.41
N GLY A 335 24.43 15.83 -8.05
CA GLY A 335 24.12 17.25 -7.97
C GLY A 335 25.11 17.88 -6.99
N TYR A 336 26.05 18.63 -7.54
CA TYR A 336 27.10 19.37 -6.86
C TYR A 336 28.02 18.52 -5.97
N GLU A 337 28.95 17.77 -6.58
CA GLU A 337 30.30 17.78 -6.01
C GLU A 337 30.78 19.23 -6.07
N ILE A 338 30.66 19.96 -4.96
CA ILE A 338 31.26 21.29 -4.80
C ILE A 338 32.69 21.15 -5.31
N PRO A 339 33.07 21.88 -6.38
CA PRO A 339 34.41 21.76 -6.92
C PRO A 339 35.41 21.93 -5.78
N ARG A 340 36.40 21.04 -5.68
CA ARG A 340 37.33 21.04 -4.53
C ARG A 340 37.91 22.44 -4.28
N TRP A 341 38.18 23.19 -5.36
CA TRP A 341 38.64 24.58 -5.29
C TRP A 341 37.65 25.51 -4.58
N LEU A 342 36.33 25.36 -4.80
CA LEU A 342 35.31 26.18 -4.17
C LEU A 342 35.20 25.83 -2.67
N PHE A 343 35.27 24.54 -2.32
CA PHE A 343 35.29 24.11 -0.92
C PHE A 343 36.52 24.65 -0.18
N PHE A 344 37.72 24.52 -0.75
CA PHE A 344 38.93 25.08 -0.17
C PHE A 344 38.90 26.62 -0.13
N SER A 345 38.28 27.28 -1.09
CA SER A 345 38.11 28.75 -1.08
C SER A 345 37.22 29.20 0.08
N MET A 346 36.10 28.49 0.35
CA MET A 346 35.22 28.80 1.48
C MET A 346 35.95 28.64 2.82
N ILE A 347 36.70 27.55 2.98
CA ILE A 347 37.53 27.34 4.17
C ILE A 347 38.56 28.46 4.31
N GLY A 348 39.25 28.82 3.22
CA GLY A 348 40.22 29.90 3.21
C GLY A 348 39.61 31.24 3.67
N VAL A 349 38.43 31.60 3.13
CA VAL A 349 37.71 32.81 3.53
C VAL A 349 37.33 32.77 5.01
N MET A 350 36.80 31.64 5.51
CA MET A 350 36.47 31.50 6.93
C MET A 350 37.68 31.68 7.83
N VAL A 351 38.82 31.10 7.47
CA VAL A 351 40.08 31.22 8.23
C VAL A 351 40.57 32.67 8.22
N VAL A 352 40.54 33.35 7.07
CA VAL A 352 40.91 34.77 6.96
C VAL A 352 39.99 35.64 7.80
N CYS A 353 38.68 35.43 7.75
CA CYS A 353 37.71 36.13 8.61
C CYS A 353 37.99 35.90 10.10
N LEU A 354 38.37 34.68 10.48
CA LEU A 354 38.72 34.34 11.86
C LEU A 354 40.02 35.03 12.31
N PHE A 355 41.03 35.10 11.45
CA PHE A 355 42.24 35.87 11.72
C PHE A 355 41.96 37.38 11.84
N PHE A 356 41.14 37.94 10.94
CA PHE A 356 40.69 39.34 11.05
C PHE A 356 39.95 39.57 12.37
N TRP A 357 39.08 38.66 12.77
CA TRP A 357 38.34 38.77 14.03
C TRP A 357 39.26 38.72 15.25
N ILE A 358 40.20 37.77 15.29
CA ILE A 358 41.20 37.66 16.38
C ILE A 358 42.09 38.91 16.42
N ALA A 359 42.61 39.34 15.27
CA ALA A 359 43.44 40.54 15.18
C ALA A 359 42.69 41.78 15.65
N THR A 360 41.42 41.93 15.26
CA THR A 360 40.56 43.03 15.72
C THR A 360 40.35 42.94 17.23
N ASN A 361 40.09 41.75 17.79
CA ASN A 361 39.93 41.59 19.24
C ASN A 361 41.21 41.89 20.04
N LEU A 362 42.39 41.63 19.48
CA LEU A 362 43.68 41.87 20.13
C LEU A 362 44.17 43.32 19.96
N LEU A 363 43.90 43.96 18.82
CA LEU A 363 44.34 45.32 18.49
C LEU A 363 43.34 46.40 18.94
N VAL A 364 42.08 46.04 19.22
CA VAL A 364 41.12 46.97 19.81
C VAL A 364 41.53 47.21 21.27
N ASP A 365 42.27 48.30 21.43
CA ASP A 365 42.78 48.87 22.66
C ASP A 365 41.75 48.80 23.80
N ALA A 366 42.23 48.57 25.03
CA ALA A 366 41.41 48.60 26.25
C ALA A 366 40.58 49.90 26.40
N ARG A 367 41.00 50.97 25.71
CA ARG A 367 40.31 52.27 25.62
C ARG A 367 38.96 52.23 24.88
N HIS A 368 38.77 51.30 23.94
CA HIS A 368 37.52 51.18 23.16
C HIS A 368 36.49 50.25 23.80
N ARG A 369 36.88 49.48 24.83
CA ARG A 369 35.96 48.65 25.65
C ARG A 369 34.92 49.48 26.41
N HIS A 370 35.16 50.78 26.60
CA HIS A 370 34.23 51.73 27.22
C HIS A 370 33.59 52.72 26.23
N SER A 371 33.78 52.51 24.92
CA SER A 371 33.08 53.33 23.92
C SER A 371 31.58 53.08 24.00
N LEU A 372 30.80 54.14 23.85
CA LEU A 372 29.33 54.08 23.82
C LEU A 372 28.83 52.98 22.86
N TYR A 373 29.50 52.83 21.72
CA TYR A 373 29.16 51.83 20.70
C TYR A 373 29.33 50.38 21.19
N MET A 374 30.35 50.10 22.00
CA MET A 374 30.61 48.76 22.54
C MET A 374 29.70 48.43 23.73
N THR A 375 29.31 49.45 24.52
CA THR A 375 28.31 49.29 25.58
C THR A 375 26.93 49.01 24.99
N VAL A 376 26.55 49.73 23.93
CA VAL A 376 25.29 49.53 23.18
C VAL A 376 25.25 48.14 22.53
N SER A 377 26.35 47.69 21.91
CA SER A 377 26.39 46.37 21.25
C SER A 377 26.33 45.20 22.23
N ARG A 378 26.93 45.33 23.42
CA ARG A 378 26.82 44.32 24.49
C ARG A 378 25.41 44.22 25.06
N GLU A 379 24.73 45.34 25.25
CA GLU A 379 23.33 45.35 25.70
C GLU A 379 22.37 44.77 24.64
N LEU A 380 22.66 44.97 23.34
CA LEU A 380 21.91 44.33 22.25
C LEU A 380 22.09 42.80 22.24
N THR A 381 23.33 42.32 22.39
CA THR A 381 23.65 40.89 22.34
C THR A 381 23.26 40.11 23.60
N ALA A 382 23.21 40.74 24.78
CA ALA A 382 22.85 40.10 26.04
C ALA A 382 21.37 39.64 26.16
N GLY A 383 20.55 39.81 25.11
CA GLY A 383 19.14 39.40 25.08
C GLY A 383 18.68 38.70 23.80
N GLU A 384 19.62 38.28 22.94
CA GLU A 384 19.36 37.71 21.60
C GLU A 384 19.24 36.16 21.61
N ASP A 385 18.20 35.62 22.24
CA ASP A 385 17.84 34.19 22.07
C ASP A 385 16.88 33.95 20.89
N GLY A 386 16.91 34.78 19.83
CA GLY A 386 16.10 34.46 18.65
C GLY A 386 16.12 35.47 17.50
N ALA A 387 16.11 34.94 16.27
CA ALA A 387 16.10 35.65 15.00
C ALA A 387 14.73 36.29 14.66
N LYS A 388 14.28 37.26 15.44
CA LYS A 388 13.13 38.13 15.08
C LYS A 388 13.51 39.60 15.18
N PRO A 389 13.24 40.43 14.16
CA PRO A 389 13.53 41.86 14.21
C PRO A 389 12.71 42.54 15.32
N ARG A 390 13.37 43.41 16.10
CA ARG A 390 12.78 44.18 17.21
C ARG A 390 13.22 45.64 17.12
N LEU A 391 12.34 46.56 17.53
CA LEU A 391 12.67 47.97 17.65
C LEU A 391 13.14 48.25 19.08
N HIS A 392 14.34 48.81 19.23
CA HIS A 392 14.93 49.15 20.52
C HIS A 392 15.02 50.66 20.67
N ARG A 393 14.45 51.23 21.74
CA ARG A 393 14.62 52.64 22.08
C ARG A 393 15.76 52.77 23.10
N PHE A 394 16.87 53.37 22.67
CA PHE A 394 18.03 53.60 23.52
C PHE A 394 17.87 54.93 24.25
N ASP A 395 17.97 54.92 25.58
CA ASP A 395 18.07 56.16 26.36
C ASP A 395 19.55 56.54 26.53
N PRO A 396 20.02 57.62 25.89
CA PRO A 396 21.42 58.02 25.94
C PRO A 396 21.86 58.52 27.32
N LYS A 397 20.94 58.85 28.24
CA LYS A 397 21.28 59.34 29.59
C LYS A 397 21.51 58.20 30.58
N THR A 398 20.72 57.13 30.49
CA THR A 398 20.83 55.97 31.38
C THR A 398 21.67 54.84 30.79
N LEU A 399 22.05 54.94 29.51
CA LEU A 399 22.78 53.93 28.74
C LEU A 399 22.08 52.56 28.71
N LYS A 400 20.75 52.55 28.87
CA LYS A 400 19.91 51.35 28.87
C LYS A 400 18.85 51.45 27.78
N PHE A 401 18.39 50.29 27.32
CA PHE A 401 17.24 50.23 26.41
C PHE A 401 15.93 50.21 27.21
N GLU A 402 14.99 51.09 26.85
CA GLU A 402 13.64 51.06 27.43
C GLU A 402 12.88 49.78 27.03
N VAL A 403 11.97 49.35 27.91
CA VAL A 403 11.17 48.11 27.91
C VAL A 403 10.92 47.51 26.52
N ARG A 404 11.38 46.25 26.35
CA ARG A 404 11.32 45.42 25.13
C ARG A 404 9.89 45.22 24.61
N ARG A 405 9.37 46.12 23.76
CA ARG A 405 8.07 45.90 23.09
C ARG A 405 8.26 44.98 21.88
N ARG A 406 7.57 43.82 21.89
CA ARG A 406 7.50 42.94 20.72
C ARG A 406 6.68 43.64 19.64
N LEU A 407 7.27 43.85 18.47
CA LEU A 407 6.53 44.21 17.25
C LEU A 407 5.63 43.03 16.87
N ILE A 408 4.32 43.15 17.11
CA ILE A 408 3.32 42.33 16.43
C ILE A 408 3.14 42.99 15.06
N VAL A 409 3.76 42.43 14.03
CA VAL A 409 3.44 42.80 12.66
C VAL A 409 2.07 42.17 12.37
N SER A 410 1.00 42.98 12.45
CA SER A 410 -0.31 42.62 11.93
C SER A 410 -0.19 42.49 10.41
N THR A 411 -0.06 41.26 9.91
CA THR A 411 -0.32 40.97 8.50
C THR A 411 -1.83 40.85 8.30
N SER A 412 -2.53 41.98 8.37
CA SER A 412 -3.85 42.10 7.75
C SER A 412 -3.64 42.77 6.38
N LEU A 413 -4.00 42.05 5.31
CA LEU A 413 -4.00 42.60 3.96
C LEU A 413 -4.87 43.86 3.92
N PRO A 414 -4.42 44.96 3.30
CA PRO A 414 -5.32 46.06 2.96
C PRO A 414 -6.25 45.58 1.84
N GLN A 415 -7.51 45.32 2.21
CA GLN A 415 -8.61 45.38 1.28
C GLN A 415 -8.71 46.83 0.77
N ALA A 416 -8.85 46.98 -0.54
CA ALA A 416 -8.93 48.29 -1.19
C ALA A 416 -10.15 49.08 -0.68
N SER A 417 -9.93 50.23 -0.05
CA SER A 417 -10.77 51.42 -0.17
C SER A 417 -10.18 52.60 0.60
N GLY A 418 -9.98 53.72 -0.10
CA GLY A 418 -10.38 55.07 0.34
C GLY A 418 -9.81 55.66 1.63
N ASP A 419 -9.15 56.80 1.44
CA ASP A 419 -9.06 57.94 2.36
C ASP A 419 -7.99 57.99 3.46
N THR A 420 -7.68 59.25 3.73
CA THR A 420 -6.42 59.84 4.17
C THR A 420 -6.33 60.01 5.68
N THR A 421 -5.07 59.99 6.17
CA THR A 421 -4.52 60.67 7.37
C THR A 421 -5.04 60.30 8.77
N VAL A 422 -4.11 60.03 9.69
CA VAL A 422 -3.69 60.91 10.81
C VAL A 422 -3.02 60.05 11.91
N TYR A 423 -1.83 60.50 12.34
CA TYR A 423 -1.14 60.02 13.55
C TYR A 423 -1.97 60.29 14.81
N GLN A 424 -2.13 59.29 15.67
CA GLN A 424 -2.34 59.51 17.10
C GLN A 424 -1.32 58.71 17.91
N ASP A 425 -0.25 59.41 18.28
CA ASP A 425 0.44 59.17 19.54
C ASP A 425 -0.50 59.58 20.68
N LEU A 426 -0.66 58.74 21.69
CA LEU A 426 -0.93 59.18 23.05
C LEU A 426 -0.18 58.29 24.04
N ALA A 427 0.48 58.99 24.95
CA ALA A 427 1.57 58.59 25.81
C ALA A 427 1.08 57.87 27.10
N PRO A 428 2.00 57.39 27.96
CA PRO A 428 1.73 56.51 29.09
C PRO A 428 1.51 57.27 30.41
N THR A 429 0.91 56.61 31.40
CA THR A 429 0.96 56.93 32.84
C THR A 429 0.47 55.64 33.53
N ASP A 430 1.33 54.80 34.09
CA ASP A 430 2.17 54.95 35.29
C ASP A 430 1.36 55.14 36.58
N SER A 431 1.55 54.15 37.46
CA SER A 431 1.36 54.12 38.92
C SER A 431 0.09 54.75 39.53
N GLN A 432 -0.70 53.91 40.22
CA GLN A 432 -0.86 53.95 41.68
C GLN A 432 -2.08 53.10 42.08
N ASP A 433 -1.82 51.98 42.76
CA ASP A 433 -2.72 51.54 43.83
C ASP A 433 -2.80 52.68 44.86
N PRO A 434 -3.98 52.97 45.42
CA PRO A 434 -4.27 52.28 46.68
C PRO A 434 -5.76 51.99 46.95
N LEU A 435 -5.93 50.96 47.77
CA LEU A 435 -6.92 50.83 48.85
C LEU A 435 -8.42 50.73 48.52
N ILE A 436 -8.96 49.72 49.21
CA ILE A 436 -10.31 49.17 49.22
C ILE A 436 -11.26 50.02 50.08
N ALA A 437 -12.56 49.94 49.74
CA ALA A 437 -13.80 50.31 50.46
C ALA A 437 -14.19 51.81 50.46
N VAL A 438 -15.46 52.18 50.27
CA VAL A 438 -16.68 51.67 50.91
C VAL A 438 -17.93 51.76 50.00
N ALA A 439 -18.72 50.68 50.08
CA ALA A 439 -20.18 50.51 49.99
C ALA A 439 -21.10 51.59 49.38
N VAL A 440 -22.03 51.09 48.56
CA VAL A 440 -23.39 50.82 49.05
C VAL A 440 -23.54 49.33 49.24
#